data_AF-A0A382H4F5-F1
#
_entry.id   AF-A0A382H4F5-F1
#
_cell.length_a   1.000
_cell.length_b   1.000
_cell.length_c   1.000
_cell.angle_alpha   90.00
_cell.angle_beta   90.00
_cell.angle_gamma   90.00
#
_symmetry.space_group_name_H-M   'P 1'
#
loop_
_entity.id
_entity.type
_entity.pdbx_description
1 polymer ?
#
loop_
_entity_poly.entity_id
_entity_poly.type
_entity_poly.pdbx_seq_one_letter_code
_entity_poly.pdbx_strand_id
1 'polypeptide(L)'
;MDGVLADFFSEWAKLAGIKTGNYKDIPPANVDPTLNKMIDTDFFAKLPKFPTADKLVQLVINRFGSYNILSSPLRYDHENSKKHKIDWIGRKLKIKPKETIIVANKVGYAKLPDGTPNILIDDRGLNIENWNKAGGYGIKYQADEDSLEKVVKGLDDYQQKLGERGTLSIGGLQYGGFRRPLKIKKSTPGKLHYTKPKGKKIKMGTDGNMSYKKFVRKVYEDVTAQD
;
A
#
# COMPACT_ATOMS: atom_id res chain seq x y z
N MET A 1 -1.38 4.45 -8.24
CA MET A 1 -0.26 5.42 -8.34
C MET A 1 -0.86 6.80 -8.21
N ASP A 2 -1.59 7.22 -9.24
CA ASP A 2 -2.53 8.34 -9.21
C ASP A 2 -3.44 8.20 -7.99
N GLY A 3 -3.69 9.30 -7.27
CA GLY A 3 -4.57 9.33 -6.09
C GLY A 3 -4.02 8.62 -4.83
N VAL A 4 -2.95 7.82 -4.95
CA VAL A 4 -2.37 7.03 -3.84
C VAL A 4 -0.97 7.52 -3.46
N LEU A 5 -0.09 7.70 -4.45
CA LEU A 5 1.30 8.15 -4.29
C LEU A 5 1.53 9.51 -4.96
N ALA A 6 0.85 9.74 -6.08
CA ALA A 6 0.96 10.94 -6.89
C ALA A 6 -0.35 11.74 -6.82
N ASP A 7 -0.23 13.05 -6.64
CA ASP A 7 -1.34 14.00 -6.49
C ASP A 7 -1.99 14.32 -7.85
N PHE A 8 -2.70 13.33 -8.38
CA PHE A 8 -3.37 13.43 -9.67
C PHE A 8 -4.57 14.37 -9.60
N PHE A 9 -5.39 14.28 -8.55
CA PHE A 9 -6.68 14.96 -8.49
C PHE A 9 -6.52 16.48 -8.36
N SER A 10 -5.57 16.97 -7.56
CA SER A 10 -5.30 18.40 -7.45
C SER A 10 -4.78 18.98 -8.78
N GLU A 11 -3.88 18.27 -9.47
CA GLU A 11 -3.35 18.72 -10.76
C GLU A 11 -4.41 18.64 -11.87
N TRP A 12 -5.30 17.66 -11.82
CA TRP A 12 -6.43 17.58 -12.75
C TRP A 12 -7.42 18.72 -12.53
N ALA A 13 -7.73 19.06 -11.28
CA ALA A 13 -8.55 20.23 -10.93
C ALA A 13 -7.93 21.53 -11.45
N LYS A 14 -6.62 21.72 -11.27
CA LYS A 14 -5.89 22.87 -11.83
C LYS A 14 -5.98 22.93 -13.35
N LEU A 15 -5.79 21.81 -14.04
CA LEU A 15 -5.90 21.71 -15.50
C LEU A 15 -7.32 22.03 -16.01
N ALA A 16 -8.35 21.70 -15.21
CA ALA A 16 -9.75 22.05 -15.45
C ALA A 16 -10.08 23.52 -15.14
N GLY A 17 -9.15 24.28 -14.55
CA GLY A 17 -9.38 25.68 -14.13
C GLY A 17 -10.15 25.81 -12.81
N ILE A 18 -10.22 24.76 -12.01
CA ILE A 18 -10.91 24.75 -10.71
C ILE A 18 -10.03 25.41 -9.65
N LYS A 19 -10.50 26.55 -9.13
CA LYS A 19 -9.74 27.37 -8.15
C LYS A 19 -9.67 26.76 -6.75
N THR A 20 -10.64 25.93 -6.37
CA THR A 20 -10.67 25.24 -5.07
C THR A 20 -9.61 24.13 -4.98
N GLY A 21 -9.07 23.68 -6.12
CA GLY A 21 -8.21 22.51 -6.20
C GLY A 21 -8.94 21.18 -6.03
N ASN A 22 -10.26 21.20 -5.81
CA ASN A 22 -11.06 20.00 -5.62
C ASN A 22 -11.59 19.49 -6.97
N TYR A 23 -11.13 18.31 -7.39
CA TYR A 23 -11.53 17.70 -8.66
C TYR A 23 -13.04 17.41 -8.76
N LYS A 24 -13.76 17.32 -7.63
CA LYS A 24 -15.21 17.10 -7.60
C LYS A 24 -16.00 18.31 -8.11
N ASP A 25 -15.38 19.48 -8.15
CA ASP A 25 -15.98 20.70 -8.67
C ASP A 25 -15.85 20.80 -10.21
N ILE A 26 -15.17 19.83 -10.86
CA ILE A 26 -15.09 19.76 -12.33
C ILE A 26 -16.49 19.42 -12.87
N PRO A 27 -17.10 20.31 -13.69
CA PRO A 27 -18.40 20.01 -14.29
C PRO A 27 -18.34 18.71 -15.11
N PRO A 28 -19.39 17.87 -15.11
CA PRO A 28 -19.39 16.61 -15.87
C PRO A 28 -19.04 16.79 -17.35
N ALA A 29 -19.51 17.87 -17.97
CA ALA A 29 -19.21 18.21 -19.37
C ALA A 29 -17.70 18.49 -19.62
N ASN A 30 -16.93 18.82 -18.57
CA ASN A 30 -15.52 19.17 -18.64
C ASN A 30 -14.59 18.04 -18.20
N VAL A 31 -15.11 16.93 -17.66
CA VAL A 31 -14.32 15.77 -17.22
C VAL A 31 -13.50 15.23 -18.39
N ASP A 32 -14.16 14.84 -19.47
CA ASP A 32 -13.49 14.24 -20.60
C ASP A 32 -12.64 15.22 -21.41
N PRO A 33 -13.12 16.44 -21.73
CA PRO A 33 -12.29 17.45 -22.37
C PRO A 33 -11.02 17.76 -21.59
N THR A 34 -11.08 17.84 -20.25
CA THR A 34 -9.88 18.14 -19.45
C THR A 34 -8.91 16.96 -19.42
N LEU A 35 -9.40 15.72 -19.28
CA LEU A 35 -8.55 14.53 -19.37
C LEU A 35 -7.88 14.41 -20.74
N ASN A 36 -8.57 14.78 -21.83
CA ASN A 36 -8.00 14.76 -23.17
C ASN A 36 -6.86 15.78 -23.35
N LYS A 37 -6.81 16.85 -22.56
CA LYS A 37 -5.66 17.79 -22.54
C LYS A 37 -4.36 17.15 -22.02
N MET A 38 -4.44 15.98 -21.37
CA MET A 38 -3.27 15.26 -20.86
C MET A 38 -2.64 14.34 -21.93
N ILE A 39 -3.34 14.05 -23.03
CA ILE A 39 -2.88 13.19 -24.12
C ILE A 39 -1.63 13.79 -24.77
N ASP A 40 -0.64 12.97 -25.11
CA ASP A 40 0.64 13.39 -25.69
C ASP A 40 1.40 14.46 -24.86
N THR A 41 1.10 14.57 -23.56
CA THR A 41 1.81 15.48 -22.65
C THR A 41 2.65 14.72 -21.62
N ASP A 42 3.48 15.46 -20.88
CA ASP A 42 4.26 14.95 -19.75
C ASP A 42 3.55 15.08 -18.40
N PHE A 43 2.23 15.27 -18.39
CA PHE A 43 1.41 15.51 -17.19
C PHE A 43 1.75 14.53 -16.04
N PHE A 44 1.78 13.23 -16.33
CA PHE A 44 2.08 12.21 -15.32
C PHE A 44 3.50 12.28 -14.75
N ALA A 45 4.47 12.75 -15.54
CA ALA A 45 5.86 12.90 -15.09
C ALA A 45 6.03 14.09 -14.12
N LYS A 46 5.12 15.06 -14.17
CA LYS A 46 5.18 16.29 -13.37
C LYS A 46 4.36 16.23 -12.08
N LEU A 47 3.54 15.19 -11.88
CA LEU A 47 2.68 15.08 -10.71
C LEU A 47 3.46 15.30 -9.39
N PRO A 48 2.93 16.11 -8.46
CA PRO A 48 3.44 16.17 -7.09
C PRO A 48 3.34 14.79 -6.43
N LYS A 49 4.28 14.49 -5.53
CA LYS A 49 4.22 13.29 -4.70
C LYS A 49 3.51 13.65 -3.39
N PHE A 50 2.58 12.82 -2.94
CA PHE A 50 1.96 13.02 -1.63
C PHE A 50 3.00 12.91 -0.50
N PRO A 51 2.91 13.74 0.56
CA PRO A 51 3.80 13.63 1.72
C PRO A 51 3.74 12.24 2.40
N THR A 52 2.60 11.58 2.33
CA THR A 52 2.37 10.23 2.89
C THR A 52 2.96 9.10 2.05
N ALA A 53 3.35 9.35 0.79
CA ALA A 53 3.75 8.30 -0.16
C ALA A 53 4.95 7.48 0.34
N ASP A 54 5.99 8.12 0.88
CA ASP A 54 7.17 7.42 1.40
C ASP A 54 6.80 6.57 2.64
N LYS A 55 5.93 7.09 3.52
CA LYS A 55 5.44 6.36 4.71
C LYS A 55 4.61 5.14 4.30
N LEU A 56 3.73 5.27 3.30
CA LEU A 56 2.93 4.17 2.76
C LEU A 56 3.81 3.07 2.17
N VAL A 57 4.80 3.43 1.35
CA VAL A 57 5.75 2.46 0.78
C VAL A 57 6.52 1.73 1.89
N GLN A 58 7.02 2.46 2.90
CA GLN A 58 7.74 1.86 4.02
C GLN A 58 6.85 0.91 4.83
N LEU A 59 5.58 1.26 5.06
CA LEU A 59 4.61 0.41 5.74
C LEU A 59 4.46 -0.94 5.04
N VAL A 60 4.28 -0.93 3.72
CA VAL A 60 4.10 -2.16 2.92
C VAL A 60 5.38 -3.00 2.95
N ILE A 61 6.54 -2.38 2.73
CA ILE A 61 7.84 -3.09 2.76
C ILE A 61 8.11 -3.71 4.13
N ASN A 62 7.83 -3.00 5.22
CA ASN A 62 8.05 -3.53 6.56
C ASN A 62 7.22 -4.79 6.86
N ARG A 63 6.04 -4.91 6.23
CA ARG A 63 5.12 -6.03 6.45
C ARG A 63 5.32 -7.19 5.48
N PHE A 64 5.67 -6.89 4.21
CA PHE A 64 5.67 -7.87 3.12
C PHE A 64 7.01 -7.96 2.37
N GLY A 65 8.01 -7.18 2.75
CA GLY A 65 9.37 -7.19 2.20
C GLY A 65 9.53 -6.46 0.86
N SER A 66 8.49 -6.40 0.03
CA SER A 66 8.51 -5.69 -1.26
C SER A 66 7.12 -5.21 -1.67
N TYR A 67 7.07 -4.41 -2.73
CA TYR A 67 5.82 -3.93 -3.33
C TYR A 67 5.97 -3.83 -4.85
N ASN A 68 4.84 -3.82 -5.54
CA ASN A 68 4.75 -3.55 -6.97
C ASN A 68 3.92 -2.28 -7.20
N ILE A 69 4.12 -1.61 -8.34
CA ILE A 69 3.19 -0.61 -8.84
C ILE A 69 2.28 -1.25 -9.87
N LEU A 70 0.97 -1.12 -9.67
CA LEU A 70 -0.06 -1.48 -10.64
C LEU A 70 -0.91 -0.24 -10.97
N SER A 71 -0.62 0.40 -12.10
CA SER A 71 -1.33 1.60 -12.55
C SER A 71 -2.00 1.35 -13.90
N SER A 72 -3.12 2.02 -14.13
CA SER A 72 -3.69 2.07 -15.48
C SER A 72 -3.01 3.18 -16.29
N PRO A 73 -2.87 3.00 -17.62
CA PRO A 73 -2.51 4.10 -18.50
C PRO A 73 -3.66 5.09 -18.68
N LEU A 74 -3.37 6.29 -19.18
CA LEU A 74 -4.40 7.23 -19.63
C LEU A 74 -5.04 6.69 -20.90
N ARG A 75 -6.38 6.65 -20.94
CA ARG A 75 -7.15 6.27 -22.14
C ARG A 75 -6.69 7.08 -23.36
N TYR A 76 -6.70 6.45 -24.53
CA TYR A 76 -6.26 7.05 -25.79
C TYR A 76 -4.78 7.51 -25.83
N ASP A 77 -4.00 7.28 -24.76
CA ASP A 77 -2.62 7.74 -24.61
C ASP A 77 -1.75 6.67 -23.91
N HIS A 78 -1.93 5.41 -24.27
CA HIS A 78 -1.41 4.31 -23.46
C HIS A 78 0.12 4.30 -23.33
N GLU A 79 0.86 4.39 -24.43
CA GLU A 79 2.32 4.30 -24.39
C GLU A 79 2.99 5.56 -23.84
N ASN A 80 2.48 6.75 -24.18
CA ASN A 80 3.02 8.01 -23.68
C ASN A 80 2.79 8.15 -22.17
N SER A 81 1.55 7.98 -21.69
CA SER A 81 1.26 8.04 -20.25
C SER A 81 2.02 6.98 -19.46
N LYS A 82 2.18 5.76 -20.00
CA LYS A 82 3.02 4.71 -19.42
C LYS A 82 4.47 5.13 -19.27
N LYS A 83 5.08 5.68 -20.32
CA LYS A 83 6.46 6.21 -20.27
C LYS A 83 6.61 7.25 -19.17
N HIS A 84 5.70 8.23 -19.10
CA HIS A 84 5.77 9.29 -18.10
C HIS A 84 5.51 8.81 -16.67
N LYS A 85 4.65 7.81 -16.47
CA LYS A 85 4.46 7.15 -15.16
C LYS A 85 5.71 6.40 -14.71
N ILE A 86 6.35 5.65 -15.62
CA ILE A 86 7.60 4.93 -15.32
C ILE A 86 8.72 5.92 -14.93
N ASP A 87 8.86 7.00 -15.70
CA ASP A 87 9.82 8.08 -15.39
C ASP A 87 9.52 8.72 -14.02
N TRP A 88 8.26 9.03 -13.72
CA TRP A 88 7.85 9.55 -12.42
C TRP A 88 8.27 8.62 -11.26
N ILE A 89 7.99 7.32 -11.38
CA ILE A 89 8.38 6.29 -10.39
C ILE A 89 9.90 6.23 -10.24
N GLY A 90 10.63 6.31 -11.36
CA GLY A 90 12.09 6.35 -11.42
C GLY A 90 12.71 7.55 -10.69
N ARG A 91 12.06 8.71 -10.71
CA ARG A 91 12.60 9.92 -10.07
C ARG A 91 12.08 10.16 -8.65
N LYS A 92 10.83 9.81 -8.36
CA LYS A 92 10.12 10.28 -7.15
C LYS A 92 10.11 9.29 -5.99
N LEU A 93 10.21 7.98 -6.26
CA LEU A 93 10.22 6.95 -5.22
C LEU A 93 11.65 6.65 -4.77
N LYS A 94 11.90 6.75 -3.45
CA LYS A 94 13.22 6.45 -2.86
C LYS A 94 13.51 4.96 -2.91
N ILE A 95 12.57 4.14 -2.43
CA ILE A 95 12.67 2.69 -2.51
C ILE A 95 11.94 2.22 -3.76
N LYS A 96 12.64 1.52 -4.67
CA LYS A 96 12.06 1.11 -5.96
C LYS A 96 11.09 -0.07 -5.79
N PRO A 97 10.00 -0.10 -6.56
CA PRO A 97 9.14 -1.28 -6.60
C PRO A 97 9.90 -2.46 -7.22
N LYS A 98 9.52 -3.68 -6.84
CA LYS A 98 10.03 -4.90 -7.48
C LYS A 98 9.61 -4.95 -8.95
N GLU A 99 8.37 -4.55 -9.24
CA GLU A 99 7.84 -4.49 -10.60
C GLU A 99 6.95 -3.27 -10.79
N THR A 100 6.97 -2.70 -11.99
CA THR A 100 6.05 -1.62 -12.41
C THR A 100 5.22 -2.10 -13.59
N ILE A 101 3.93 -2.30 -13.36
CA ILE A 101 2.98 -2.82 -14.33
C ILE A 101 1.99 -1.70 -14.68
N ILE A 102 2.02 -1.27 -15.95
CA ILE A 102 1.08 -0.28 -16.49
C ILE A 102 0.10 -1.00 -17.40
N VAL A 103 -1.13 -1.22 -16.94
CA VAL A 103 -2.14 -2.04 -17.63
C VAL A 103 -3.57 -1.55 -17.36
N ALA A 104 -4.44 -1.61 -18.38
CA ALA A 104 -5.85 -1.26 -18.22
C ALA A 104 -6.59 -2.30 -17.36
N ASN A 105 -6.45 -3.58 -17.69
CA ASN A 105 -7.10 -4.66 -16.95
C ASN A 105 -6.24 -5.10 -15.75
N LYS A 106 -6.56 -4.57 -14.57
CA LYS A 106 -5.86 -4.94 -13.33
C LYS A 106 -6.24 -6.33 -12.81
N VAL A 107 -7.45 -6.84 -13.09
CA VAL A 107 -7.98 -8.02 -12.37
C VAL A 107 -7.16 -9.30 -12.59
N GLY A 108 -6.38 -9.38 -13.68
CA GLY A 108 -5.47 -10.50 -13.94
C GLY A 108 -4.37 -10.67 -12.89
N TYR A 109 -4.12 -9.65 -12.06
CA TYR A 109 -3.11 -9.66 -11.01
C TYR A 109 -3.70 -9.89 -9.61
N ALA A 110 -5.01 -10.16 -9.50
CA ALA A 110 -5.71 -10.23 -8.23
C ALA A 110 -5.24 -11.39 -7.32
N LYS A 111 -4.64 -12.44 -7.90
CA LYS A 111 -4.14 -13.61 -7.18
C LYS A 111 -2.77 -14.02 -7.67
N LEU A 112 -2.02 -14.67 -6.78
CA LEU A 112 -0.83 -15.45 -7.15
C LEU A 112 -1.24 -16.78 -7.82
N PRO A 113 -0.30 -17.48 -8.50
CA PRO A 113 -0.59 -18.76 -9.13
C PRO A 113 -1.13 -19.84 -8.19
N ASP A 114 -0.76 -19.78 -6.91
CA ASP A 114 -1.23 -20.69 -5.85
C ASP A 114 -2.64 -20.33 -5.32
N GLY A 115 -3.27 -19.29 -5.88
CA GLY A 115 -4.57 -18.79 -5.45
C GLY A 115 -4.54 -17.81 -4.28
N THR A 116 -3.37 -17.52 -3.71
CA THR A 116 -3.22 -16.53 -2.64
C THR A 116 -3.66 -15.14 -3.14
N PRO A 117 -4.61 -14.45 -2.46
CA PRO A 117 -5.06 -13.12 -2.88
C PRO A 117 -3.94 -12.08 -2.78
N ASN A 118 -3.73 -11.29 -3.84
CA ASN A 118 -2.89 -10.10 -3.79
C ASN A 118 -3.64 -8.91 -3.18
N ILE A 119 -2.90 -8.01 -2.53
CA ILE A 119 -3.45 -6.76 -1.98
C ILE A 119 -3.39 -5.66 -3.04
N LEU A 120 -4.49 -4.96 -3.28
CA LEU A 120 -4.54 -3.75 -4.09
C LEU A 120 -4.91 -2.54 -3.21
N ILE A 121 -4.04 -1.54 -3.15
CA ILE A 121 -4.32 -0.22 -2.56
C ILE A 121 -4.58 0.74 -3.71
N ASP A 122 -5.82 1.22 -3.84
CA ASP A 122 -6.27 1.99 -5.01
C ASP A 122 -7.28 3.06 -4.61
N ASP A 123 -7.25 4.19 -5.32
CA ASP A 123 -8.14 5.32 -5.12
C ASP A 123 -9.52 5.09 -5.76
N ARG A 124 -9.71 4.13 -6.66
CA ARG A 124 -10.98 3.99 -7.35
C ARG A 124 -11.80 2.84 -6.78
N GLY A 125 -12.98 3.16 -6.24
CA GLY A 125 -13.90 2.16 -5.66
C GLY A 125 -14.24 1.01 -6.61
N LEU A 126 -14.48 1.30 -7.88
CA LEU A 126 -14.75 0.28 -8.91
C LEU A 126 -13.55 -0.66 -9.14
N ASN A 127 -12.31 -0.16 -9.06
CA ASN A 127 -11.12 -1.01 -9.17
C ASN A 127 -11.07 -1.99 -7.99
N ILE A 128 -11.36 -1.51 -6.79
CA ILE A 128 -11.41 -2.32 -5.55
C ILE A 128 -12.51 -3.37 -5.62
N GLU A 129 -13.71 -3.00 -6.07
CA GLU A 129 -14.82 -3.94 -6.27
C GLU A 129 -14.44 -5.06 -7.24
N ASN A 130 -13.91 -4.70 -8.42
CA ASN A 130 -13.51 -5.67 -9.43
C ASN A 130 -12.34 -6.55 -8.95
N TRP A 131 -11.40 -5.99 -8.20
CA TRP A 131 -10.29 -6.72 -7.60
C TRP A 131 -10.77 -7.77 -6.59
N ASN A 132 -11.71 -7.40 -5.72
CA ASN A 132 -12.33 -8.31 -4.76
C ASN A 132 -13.11 -9.42 -5.48
N LYS A 133 -13.88 -9.10 -6.53
CA LYS A 133 -14.59 -10.09 -7.36
C LYS A 133 -13.64 -11.09 -8.04
N ALA A 134 -12.45 -10.65 -8.42
CA ALA A 134 -11.41 -11.50 -9.00
C ALA A 134 -10.66 -12.37 -7.96
N GLY A 135 -11.05 -12.29 -6.68
CA GLY A 135 -10.47 -13.06 -5.58
C GLY A 135 -9.25 -12.42 -4.93
N GLY A 136 -8.95 -11.15 -5.25
CA GLY A 136 -7.95 -10.35 -4.57
C GLY A 136 -8.47 -9.70 -3.28
N TYR A 137 -7.61 -8.96 -2.60
CA TYR A 137 -7.94 -8.15 -1.42
C TYR A 137 -7.74 -6.66 -1.68
N GLY A 138 -8.81 -5.91 -1.84
CA GLY A 138 -8.76 -4.48 -2.14
C GLY A 138 -8.89 -3.61 -0.89
N ILE A 139 -8.07 -2.57 -0.81
CA ILE A 139 -8.09 -1.48 0.18
C ILE A 139 -8.31 -0.17 -0.57
N LYS A 140 -9.52 0.41 -0.48
CA LYS A 140 -9.80 1.73 -1.04
C LYS A 140 -9.09 2.80 -0.21
N TYR A 141 -8.18 3.52 -0.83
CA TYR A 141 -7.38 4.57 -0.19
C TYR A 141 -7.09 5.68 -1.19
N GLN A 142 -7.42 6.92 -0.83
CA GLN A 142 -7.07 8.11 -1.60
C GLN A 142 -6.35 9.10 -0.68
N ALA A 143 -5.13 9.49 -1.02
CA ALA A 143 -4.21 10.11 -0.06
C ALA A 143 -4.60 11.52 0.40
N ASP A 144 -5.42 12.24 -0.36
CA ASP A 144 -5.99 13.55 -0.02
C ASP A 144 -7.33 13.46 0.73
N GLU A 145 -7.94 12.27 0.84
CA GLU A 145 -9.23 12.06 1.54
C GLU A 145 -9.12 11.12 2.74
N ASP A 146 -8.21 10.15 2.68
CA ASP A 146 -8.08 9.06 3.64
C ASP A 146 -6.76 9.15 4.41
N SER A 147 -6.84 8.84 5.70
CA SER A 147 -5.66 8.70 6.55
C SER A 147 -4.96 7.35 6.34
N LEU A 148 -3.67 7.26 6.66
CA LEU A 148 -2.90 6.01 6.50
C LEU A 148 -3.41 4.88 7.40
N GLU A 149 -4.08 5.21 8.50
CA GLU A 149 -4.71 4.25 9.43
C GLU A 149 -5.67 3.32 8.69
N LYS A 150 -6.36 3.81 7.65
CA LYS A 150 -7.23 3.00 6.80
C LYS A 150 -6.47 1.88 6.10
N VAL A 151 -5.28 2.18 5.59
CA VAL A 151 -4.39 1.18 4.99
C VAL A 151 -3.90 0.21 6.06
N VAL A 152 -3.46 0.72 7.21
CA VAL A 152 -2.97 -0.10 8.32
C VAL A 152 -4.02 -1.13 8.75
N LYS A 153 -5.26 -0.68 8.99
CA LYS A 153 -6.39 -1.55 9.32
C LYS A 153 -6.66 -2.58 8.22
N GLY A 154 -6.68 -2.15 6.96
CA GLY A 154 -6.89 -3.05 5.83
C GLY A 154 -5.83 -4.15 5.75
N LEU A 155 -4.56 -3.83 6.02
CA LEU A 155 -3.48 -4.80 6.05
C LEU A 155 -3.56 -5.75 7.26
N ASP A 156 -3.99 -5.27 8.43
CA ASP A 156 -4.22 -6.11 9.61
C ASP A 156 -5.35 -7.12 9.37
N ASP A 157 -6.47 -6.65 8.81
CA ASP A 157 -7.63 -7.48 8.45
C ASP A 157 -7.25 -8.58 7.43
N TYR A 158 -6.38 -8.26 6.47
CA TYR A 158 -5.86 -9.24 5.51
C TYR A 158 -5.04 -10.33 6.20
N GLN A 159 -4.12 -9.94 7.10
CA GLN A 159 -3.30 -10.90 7.85
C GLN A 159 -4.14 -11.81 8.74
N GLN A 160 -5.17 -11.27 9.39
CA GLN A 160 -6.13 -12.04 10.16
C GLN A 160 -6.86 -13.06 9.27
N LYS A 161 -7.37 -12.64 8.11
CA LYS A 161 -8.07 -13.52 7.16
C LYS A 161 -7.18 -14.66 6.66
N LEU A 162 -5.90 -14.41 6.39
CA LEU A 162 -4.95 -15.47 6.03
C LEU A 162 -4.72 -16.44 7.21
N GLY A 163 -4.61 -15.94 8.44
CA GLY A 163 -4.44 -16.77 9.64
C GLY A 163 -5.70 -17.58 10.03
N GLU A 164 -6.89 -17.09 9.66
CA GLU A 164 -8.18 -17.77 9.85
C GLU A 164 -8.44 -18.82 8.77
N ARG A 165 -8.04 -18.57 7.52
CA ARG A 165 -8.14 -19.52 6.40
C ARG A 165 -7.21 -20.74 6.54
N GLY A 166 -6.34 -20.75 7.55
CA GLY A 166 -5.42 -21.85 7.84
C GLY A 166 -4.29 -21.94 6.82
N THR A 167 -3.14 -22.43 7.26
CA THR A 167 -2.03 -22.83 6.37
C THR A 167 -2.56 -23.75 5.27
N LEU A 168 -2.51 -23.31 4.01
CA LEU A 168 -2.62 -24.22 2.87
C LEU A 168 -1.42 -25.18 2.95
N SER A 169 -1.66 -26.39 3.45
CA SER A 169 -0.65 -27.46 3.40
C SER A 169 -0.56 -27.97 1.96
N ILE A 170 0.30 -27.35 1.16
CA ILE A 170 0.79 -27.94 -0.08
C ILE A 170 2.10 -28.65 0.28
N GLY A 171 2.08 -29.98 0.30
CA GLY A 171 3.28 -30.83 0.30
C GLY A 171 4.25 -30.69 1.49
N GLY A 172 3.87 -31.20 2.67
CA GLY A 172 4.81 -31.85 3.59
C GLY A 172 5.92 -31.03 4.29
N LEU A 173 6.05 -29.72 4.08
CA LEU A 173 7.05 -28.90 4.78
C LEU A 173 6.39 -27.82 5.65
N GLN A 174 6.36 -28.07 6.96
CA GLN A 174 6.03 -27.06 7.96
C GLN A 174 7.16 -26.02 8.05
N TYR A 175 6.91 -24.80 7.57
CA TYR A 175 7.64 -23.63 8.03
C TYR A 175 6.89 -23.00 9.22
N GLY A 176 7.62 -22.75 10.30
CA GLY A 176 7.12 -22.43 11.63
C GLY A 176 5.99 -21.40 11.64
N GLY A 177 4.80 -21.87 12.03
CA GLY A 177 3.63 -21.03 12.22
C GLY A 177 3.82 -20.01 13.33
N PHE A 178 3.48 -18.76 13.04
CA PHE A 178 3.21 -17.77 14.06
C PHE A 178 2.03 -18.25 14.92
N ARG A 179 2.30 -18.51 16.19
CA ARG A 179 1.29 -18.92 17.18
C ARG A 179 0.24 -17.81 17.31
N ARG A 180 -1.03 -18.16 17.11
CA ARG A 180 -2.20 -17.32 17.46
C ARG A 180 -2.09 -16.86 18.93
N PRO A 181 -2.47 -15.63 19.29
CA PRO A 181 -2.67 -15.30 20.70
C PRO A 181 -3.88 -16.09 21.23
N LEU A 182 -3.67 -16.89 22.27
CA LEU A 182 -4.73 -17.54 23.03
C LEU A 182 -5.69 -16.49 23.60
N LYS A 183 -6.99 -16.76 23.54
CA LYS A 183 -8.00 -16.05 24.34
C LYS A 183 -7.60 -16.14 25.82
N ILE A 184 -7.24 -15.01 26.42
CA ILE A 184 -6.87 -14.94 27.84
C ILE A 184 -8.16 -15.10 28.67
N LYS A 185 -8.37 -16.29 29.26
CA LYS A 185 -9.18 -16.38 30.49
C LYS A 185 -8.28 -15.86 31.63
N LYS A 186 -8.78 -14.90 32.41
CA LYS A 186 -8.06 -14.35 33.56
C LYS A 186 -7.75 -15.48 34.55
N SER A 187 -6.48 -15.83 34.73
CA SER A 187 -6.00 -16.55 35.90
C SER A 187 -4.58 -16.10 36.28
N THR A 188 -4.36 -16.16 37.59
CA THR A 188 -3.35 -15.57 38.49
C THR A 188 -1.87 -15.65 38.03
N PRO A 189 -1.01 -14.66 38.36
CA PRO A 189 0.38 -14.62 37.90
C PRO A 189 1.27 -15.69 38.56
N GLY A 190 1.63 -16.72 37.80
CA GLY A 190 2.70 -17.66 38.13
C GLY A 190 4.02 -17.23 37.48
N LYS A 191 5.09 -17.13 38.28
CA LYS A 191 6.46 -16.79 37.85
C LYS A 191 6.96 -17.76 36.77
N LEU A 192 7.38 -17.24 35.61
CA LEU A 192 8.10 -17.99 34.59
C LEU A 192 9.60 -17.84 34.78
N HIS A 193 10.28 -18.95 35.09
CA HIS A 193 11.74 -19.06 35.02
C HIS A 193 12.18 -19.33 33.58
N TYR A 194 13.16 -18.57 33.09
CA TYR A 194 13.84 -18.84 31.82
C TYR A 194 15.26 -19.33 32.09
N THR A 195 15.61 -20.49 31.53
CA THR A 195 16.99 -20.98 31.47
C THR A 195 17.78 -20.25 30.37
N LYS A 196 18.95 -19.70 30.72
CA LYS A 196 19.86 -19.02 29.77
C LYS A 196 20.51 -20.05 28.82
N PRO A 197 20.57 -19.78 27.50
CA PRO A 197 21.48 -20.51 26.61
C PRO A 197 22.93 -20.15 26.93
N LYS A 198 23.78 -21.17 27.09
CA LYS A 198 25.23 -21.00 27.19
C LYS A 198 25.82 -20.72 25.80
N GLY A 199 26.58 -19.62 25.71
CA GLY A 199 27.75 -19.51 24.83
C GLY A 199 27.50 -19.12 23.37
N LYS A 200 27.44 -17.80 23.11
CA LYS A 200 28.18 -17.13 22.03
C LYS A 200 28.15 -15.62 22.30
N LYS A 201 29.31 -15.03 22.59
CA LYS A 201 29.47 -13.59 22.78
C LYS A 201 29.34 -12.92 21.40
N ILE A 202 28.20 -12.27 21.14
CA ILE A 202 28.11 -11.26 20.07
C ILE A 202 28.42 -9.92 20.73
N LYS A 203 29.45 -9.23 20.23
CA LYS A 203 29.85 -7.90 20.71
C LYS A 203 28.70 -6.92 20.46
N MET A 204 28.26 -6.25 21.54
CA MET A 204 27.27 -5.18 21.47
C MET A 204 27.93 -3.90 20.95
N GLY A 205 27.42 -3.41 19.83
CA GLY A 205 27.59 -2.02 19.41
C GLY A 205 26.51 -1.17 20.07
N THR A 206 26.91 0.00 20.56
CA THR A 206 26.04 1.06 21.09
C THR A 206 25.19 1.61 19.96
N ASP A 207 23.92 1.18 19.89
CA ASP A 207 22.75 2.06 19.73
C ASP A 207 21.48 1.19 19.58
N GLY A 208 20.44 1.61 20.31
CA GLY A 208 19.38 0.75 20.81
C GLY A 208 18.51 0.08 19.74
N ASN A 209 18.57 -1.25 19.73
CA ASN A 209 17.72 -2.13 18.94
C ASN A 209 16.26 -2.00 19.42
N MET A 210 15.41 -1.30 18.65
CA MET A 210 14.00 -1.14 18.98
C MET A 210 13.23 -2.40 18.56
N SER A 211 12.64 -3.11 19.53
CA SER A 211 11.74 -4.24 19.26
C SER A 211 10.64 -3.82 18.27
N TYR A 212 10.27 -4.68 17.33
CA TYR A 212 9.20 -4.46 16.35
C TYR A 212 7.91 -3.91 16.99
N LYS A 213 7.57 -4.38 18.19
CA LYS A 213 6.41 -3.90 18.96
C LYS A 213 6.55 -2.43 19.40
N LYS A 214 7.76 -1.98 19.72
CA LYS A 214 8.08 -0.59 20.10
C LYS A 214 8.16 0.33 18.88
N PHE A 215 8.59 -0.18 17.72
CA PHE A 215 8.55 0.56 16.46
C PHE A 215 7.11 0.82 16.00
N VAL A 216 6.26 -0.20 15.99
CA VAL A 216 4.84 -0.05 15.63
C VAL A 216 4.16 0.96 16.55
N ARG A 217 4.39 0.84 17.86
CA ARG A 217 3.84 1.78 18.85
C ARG A 217 4.30 3.23 18.60
N LYS A 218 5.58 3.43 18.30
CA LYS A 218 6.13 4.76 17.99
C LYS A 218 5.51 5.37 16.72
N VAL A 219 5.33 4.57 15.67
CA VAL A 219 4.66 5.03 14.44
C VAL A 219 3.21 5.43 14.72
N TYR A 220 2.50 4.68 15.57
CA TYR A 220 1.14 5.06 15.99
C TYR A 220 1.12 6.34 16.84
N GLU A 221 2.02 6.47 17.81
CA GLU A 221 2.12 7.63 18.70
C GLU A 221 2.52 8.92 17.93
N ASP A 222 3.44 8.82 16.96
CA ASP A 222 3.90 9.94 16.12
C ASP A 222 2.81 10.42 15.14
N VAL A 223 1.82 9.59 14.81
CA VAL A 223 0.67 9.99 13.97
C VAL A 223 -0.40 10.69 14.80
N THR A 224 -0.61 10.28 16.05
CA THR A 224 -1.60 10.90 16.96
C THR A 224 -1.15 12.23 17.58
N ALA A 225 0.12 12.61 17.42
CA ALA A 225 0.69 13.82 18.04
C ALA A 225 0.72 15.05 17.12
N GLN A 226 0.09 14.99 15.93
CA GLN A 226 0.01 16.12 14.98
C GLN A 226 -1.43 16.66 14.79
N ASP A 227 -2.35 16.30 15.67
CA ASP A 227 -3.68 16.94 15.79
C ASP A 227 -3.70 17.97 16.92
#